data_AF-A0A3N9VEY1-F1
#
_entry.id   AF-A0A3N9VEY1-F1
#
_cell.length_a   1.000
_cell.length_b   1.000
_cell.length_c   1.000
_cell.angle_alpha   90.00
_cell.angle_beta   90.00
_cell.angle_gamma   90.00
#
_symmetry.space_group_name_H-M   'P 1'
#
loop_
_entity.id
_entity.type
_entity.pdbx_description
1 polymer ?
#
loop_
_entity_poly.entity_id
_entity_poly.type
_entity_poly.pdbx_seq_one_letter_code
_entity_poly.pdbx_strand_id
1 'polypeptide(L)'
;MDFLTEVQLLYEEKSRNAKLLFGTPVRSEALHFSAGASKRNVYFKPDSLFALELWAANDYGTVFWMLYILRTVWPGERANRIPQITPGAEILLSARGKGRVVRALAWLERLQADVEDPAVLAPEYFQAAHYSLKNGLEPRAPHEPYGPVLEYVRNKAT
;
A
#
# COMPACT_ATOMS: atom_id res chain seq x y z
N MET A 1 -4.35 13.97 22.52
CA MET A 1 -3.63 12.69 22.45
C MET A 1 -3.46 12.39 20.97
N ASP A 2 -2.23 12.32 20.47
CA ASP A 2 -2.00 12.01 19.06
C ASP A 2 -2.18 10.50 18.86
N PHE A 3 -3.28 10.10 18.23
CA PHE A 3 -3.54 8.71 17.90
C PHE A 3 -2.74 8.32 16.66
N LEU A 4 -1.52 7.84 16.87
CA LEU A 4 -0.64 7.45 15.77
C LEU A 4 -0.66 5.94 15.56
N THR A 5 -0.62 5.53 14.30
CA THR A 5 -0.32 4.15 13.92
C THR A 5 1.18 4.01 13.79
N GLU A 6 1.76 3.07 14.55
CA GLU A 6 3.17 2.67 14.43
C GLU A 6 3.31 1.64 13.31
N VAL A 7 4.28 1.85 12.43
CA VAL A 7 4.69 0.92 11.38
C VAL A 7 6.19 0.60 11.56
N GLN A 8 6.49 -0.67 11.76
CA GLN A 8 7.85 -1.17 11.92
C GLN A 8 8.46 -1.45 10.54
N LEU A 9 9.54 -0.74 10.23
CA LEU A 9 10.36 -0.97 9.05
C LEU A 9 11.65 -1.66 9.46
N LEU A 10 12.11 -2.59 8.63
CA LEU A 10 13.35 -3.30 8.87
C LEU A 10 14.03 -3.65 7.56
N TYR A 11 15.34 -3.78 7.63
CA TYR A 11 16.19 -4.33 6.59
C TYR A 11 17.17 -5.29 7.25
N GLU A 12 17.27 -6.50 6.75
CA GLU A 12 18.28 -7.49 7.12
C GLU A 12 18.78 -8.14 5.83
N GLU A 13 20.05 -7.91 5.53
CA GLU A 13 20.69 -8.38 4.30
C GLU A 13 20.44 -9.87 4.10
N LYS A 14 19.97 -10.24 2.89
CA LYS A 14 19.68 -11.62 2.45
C LYS A 14 18.62 -12.37 3.28
N SER A 15 18.00 -11.74 4.27
CA SER A 15 17.07 -12.37 5.21
C SER A 15 15.65 -11.83 5.07
N ARG A 16 15.41 -10.56 5.42
CA ARG A 16 14.05 -9.99 5.43
C ARG A 16 14.03 -8.48 5.36
N ASN A 17 13.00 -7.95 4.72
CA ASN A 17 12.75 -6.53 4.56
C ASN A 17 11.29 -6.21 4.85
N ALA A 18 11.05 -5.12 5.57
CA ALA A 18 9.77 -4.42 5.63
C ALA A 18 10.02 -2.98 5.18
N LYS A 19 9.63 -2.69 3.94
CA LYS A 19 9.98 -1.46 3.22
C LYS A 19 8.73 -0.63 2.93
N LEU A 20 8.79 0.64 3.29
CA LEU A 20 7.81 1.63 2.87
C LEU A 20 8.06 1.98 1.40
N LEU A 21 7.04 1.87 0.54
CA LEU A 21 7.14 2.21 -0.88
C LEU A 21 6.64 3.64 -1.16
N PHE A 22 5.52 4.03 -0.55
CA PHE A 22 5.04 5.41 -0.51
C PHE A 22 4.34 5.68 0.83
N GLY A 23 4.02 6.95 1.07
CA GLY A 23 3.33 7.44 2.26
C GLY A 23 4.27 8.25 3.14
N THR A 24 3.79 9.36 3.67
CA THR A 24 4.60 10.30 4.43
C THR A 24 4.35 10.15 5.94
N PRO A 25 5.25 9.53 6.71
CA PRO A 25 5.11 9.44 8.16
C PRO A 25 5.33 10.82 8.80
N VAL A 26 4.59 11.10 9.87
CA VAL A 26 4.72 12.34 10.65
C VAL A 26 5.87 12.30 11.65
N ARG A 27 6.40 11.11 11.94
CA ARG A 27 7.54 10.89 12.83
C ARG A 27 8.28 9.61 12.44
N SER A 28 9.59 9.62 12.65
CA SER A 28 10.46 8.44 12.51
C SER A 28 11.35 8.31 13.74
N GLU A 29 11.52 7.08 14.22
CA GLU A 29 12.37 6.71 15.35
C GLU A 29 13.29 5.55 14.92
N ALA A 30 14.60 5.78 14.90
CA ALA A 30 15.58 4.74 14.63
C ALA A 30 15.81 3.90 15.89
N LEU A 31 15.66 2.58 15.79
CA LEU A 31 15.81 1.66 16.92
C LEU A 31 17.17 0.96 16.92
N HIS A 32 17.65 0.54 15.74
CA HIS A 32 18.91 -0.14 15.59
C HIS A 32 19.48 0.09 14.18
N PHE A 33 20.81 0.24 14.09
CA PHE A 33 21.52 0.35 12.82
C PHE A 33 22.90 -0.29 12.93
N SER A 34 23.21 -1.19 11.98
CA SER A 34 24.50 -1.85 11.85
C SER A 34 24.80 -2.18 10.38
N ALA A 35 26.02 -2.62 10.08
CA ALA A 35 26.38 -3.06 8.73
C ALA A 35 25.52 -4.28 8.34
N GLY A 36 24.62 -4.10 7.38
CA GLY A 36 23.73 -5.16 6.88
C GLY A 36 22.36 -5.25 7.58
N ALA A 37 22.09 -4.45 8.62
CA ALA A 37 20.79 -4.46 9.28
C ALA A 37 20.33 -3.08 9.79
N SER A 38 19.03 -2.81 9.70
CA SER A 38 18.43 -1.63 10.31
C SER A 38 17.00 -1.91 10.77
N LYS A 39 16.58 -1.23 11.84
CA LYS A 39 15.21 -1.23 12.32
C LYS A 39 14.81 0.19 12.70
N ARG A 40 13.64 0.62 12.24
CA ARG A 40 13.05 1.91 12.61
C ARG A 40 11.53 1.78 12.73
N ASN A 41 10.95 2.60 13.59
CA ASN A 41 9.52 2.80 13.65
C ASN A 41 9.17 4.11 12.95
N VAL A 42 8.13 4.08 12.12
CA VAL A 42 7.55 5.29 11.54
C VAL A 42 6.10 5.41 11.99
N TYR A 43 5.62 6.64 12.11
CA TYR A 43 4.32 6.92 12.68
C TYR A 43 3.47 7.71 11.72
N PHE A 44 2.21 7.32 11.59
CA PHE A 44 1.24 7.94 10.70
C PHE A 44 0.04 8.43 11.51
N LYS A 45 -0.54 9.54 11.08
CA LYS A 45 -1.85 10.00 11.58
C LYS A 45 -2.95 9.01 11.15
N PRO A 46 -4.14 9.04 11.74
CA PRO A 46 -5.29 8.32 11.20
C PRO A 46 -5.58 8.76 9.75
N ASP A 47 -6.22 7.91 8.96
CA ASP A 47 -6.54 8.10 7.53
C ASP A 47 -5.35 8.29 6.59
N SER A 48 -4.12 8.07 7.05
CA SER A 48 -2.95 8.11 6.18
C SER A 48 -2.88 6.86 5.31
N LEU A 49 -2.65 7.06 4.02
CA LEU A 49 -2.42 5.99 3.05
C LEU A 49 -0.92 5.72 2.85
N PHE A 50 -0.56 4.45 2.76
CA PHE A 50 0.82 4.03 2.51
C PHE A 50 0.90 2.63 1.90
N ALA A 51 2.04 2.33 1.27
CA ALA A 51 2.36 0.99 0.78
C ALA A 51 3.52 0.36 1.56
N LEU A 52 3.34 -0.91 1.94
CA LEU A 52 4.31 -1.70 2.67
C LEU A 52 4.64 -2.98 1.91
N GLU A 53 5.90 -3.12 1.52
CA GLU A 53 6.45 -4.35 0.98
C GLU A 53 7.10 -5.16 2.10
N LEU A 54 6.67 -6.41 2.25
CA LEU A 54 7.27 -7.38 3.16
C LEU A 54 7.90 -8.50 2.34
N TRP A 55 9.18 -8.72 2.52
CA TRP A 55 9.93 -9.76 1.83
C TRP A 55 10.77 -10.54 2.82
N ALA A 56 10.87 -11.85 2.64
CA ALA A 56 11.82 -12.69 3.34
C ALA A 56 12.34 -13.80 2.43
N ALA A 57 13.60 -14.15 2.63
CA ALA A 57 14.29 -15.26 1.99
C ALA A 57 15.09 -16.06 3.02
N ASN A 58 15.46 -17.27 2.61
CA ASN A 58 16.49 -18.06 3.25
C ASN A 58 17.55 -18.41 2.19
N ASP A 59 18.46 -19.32 2.54
CA ASP A 59 19.54 -19.76 1.64
C ASP A 59 19.03 -20.41 0.34
N TYR A 60 17.75 -20.78 0.26
CA TYR A 60 17.10 -21.39 -0.90
C TYR A 60 16.23 -20.40 -1.69
N GLY A 61 16.24 -19.12 -1.32
CA GLY A 61 15.52 -18.04 -2.01
C GLY A 61 14.30 -17.50 -1.23
N THR A 62 13.41 -16.81 -1.94
CA THR A 62 12.26 -16.12 -1.34
C THR A 62 11.28 -17.10 -0.70
N VAL A 63 11.10 -17.00 0.61
CA VAL A 63 10.13 -17.79 1.40
C VAL A 63 8.83 -17.02 1.63
N PHE A 64 8.86 -15.69 1.58
CA PHE A 64 7.70 -14.84 1.77
C PHE A 64 7.84 -13.55 0.96
N TRP A 65 6.77 -13.17 0.28
CA TRP A 65 6.69 -11.86 -0.37
C TRP A 65 5.25 -11.39 -0.39
N MET A 66 5.02 -10.19 0.14
CA MET A 66 3.72 -9.57 0.30
C MET A 66 3.84 -8.08 0.00
N LEU A 67 2.86 -7.54 -0.72
CA LEU A 67 2.66 -6.10 -0.87
C LEU A 67 1.31 -5.75 -0.27
N TYR A 68 1.28 -4.68 0.52
CA TYR A 68 0.05 -4.06 1.00
C TYR A 68 -0.05 -2.60 0.55
N ILE A 69 -1.27 -2.15 0.30
CA ILE A 69 -1.67 -0.74 0.39
C ILE A 69 -2.70 -0.63 1.49
N LEU A 70 -2.47 0.30 2.41
CA LEU A 70 -3.12 0.35 3.71
C LEU A 70 -3.62 1.76 4.01
N ARG A 71 -4.71 1.84 4.79
CA ARG A 71 -5.17 3.05 5.47
C ARG A 71 -5.02 2.88 6.98
N THR A 72 -4.35 3.82 7.65
CA THR A 72 -4.34 3.87 9.10
C THR A 72 -5.72 4.24 9.63
N VAL A 73 -6.10 3.69 10.78
CA VAL A 73 -7.48 3.78 11.26
C VAL A 73 -7.59 4.72 12.46
N TRP A 74 -8.79 5.26 12.69
CA TRP A 74 -9.10 5.94 13.94
C TRP A 74 -9.24 4.93 15.09
N PRO A 75 -9.03 5.34 16.36
CA PRO A 75 -9.34 4.51 17.50
C PRO A 75 -10.81 4.05 17.48
N GLY A 76 -11.02 2.73 17.63
CA GLY A 76 -12.36 2.13 17.59
C GLY A 76 -12.86 1.73 16.21
N GLU A 77 -12.18 2.13 15.12
CA GLU A 77 -12.45 1.61 13.80
C GLU A 77 -11.96 0.16 13.65
N ARG A 78 -12.55 -0.57 12.70
CA ARG A 78 -12.12 -1.92 12.37
C ARG A 78 -10.76 -1.88 11.69
N ALA A 79 -9.83 -2.71 12.17
CA ALA A 79 -8.49 -2.84 11.61
C ALA A 79 -8.17 -4.31 11.31
N ASN A 80 -7.35 -4.53 10.28
CA ASN A 80 -6.68 -5.81 10.07
C ASN A 80 -5.40 -5.86 10.91
N ARG A 81 -5.16 -7.02 11.53
CA ARG A 81 -3.93 -7.27 12.27
C ARG A 81 -2.80 -7.57 11.29
N ILE A 82 -1.77 -6.73 11.31
CA ILE A 82 -0.56 -6.89 10.50
C ILE A 82 0.63 -6.81 11.48
N PRO A 83 1.52 -7.81 11.54
CA PRO A 83 2.54 -7.87 12.61
C PRO A 83 3.44 -6.63 12.71
N GLN A 84 3.69 -5.95 11.59
CA GLN A 84 4.50 -4.74 11.52
C GLN A 84 3.74 -3.47 11.96
N ILE A 85 2.44 -3.55 12.26
CA ILE A 85 1.59 -2.37 12.40
C ILE A 85 0.77 -2.44 13.68
N THR A 86 0.88 -1.39 14.50
CA THR A 86 0.14 -1.26 15.76
C THR A 86 -0.67 0.04 15.74
N PRO A 87 -1.99 0.02 16.00
CA PRO A 87 -2.81 -1.14 16.39
C PRO A 87 -3.18 -2.09 15.23
N GLY A 88 -2.99 -1.65 13.99
CA GLY A 88 -3.38 -2.33 12.77
C GLY A 88 -3.68 -1.31 11.68
N ALA A 89 -4.19 -1.77 10.55
CA ALA A 89 -4.61 -0.89 9.45
C ALA A 89 -5.73 -1.54 8.64
N GLU A 90 -6.51 -0.76 7.90
CA GLU A 90 -7.40 -1.29 6.87
C GLU A 90 -6.59 -1.71 5.65
N ILE A 91 -6.82 -2.92 5.16
CA ILE A 91 -6.21 -3.41 3.91
C ILE A 91 -7.06 -2.98 2.72
N LEU A 92 -6.53 -2.08 1.90
CA LEU A 92 -7.17 -1.66 0.65
C LEU A 92 -6.76 -2.55 -0.53
N LEU A 93 -5.49 -2.95 -0.55
CA LEU A 93 -4.93 -3.86 -1.54
C LEU A 93 -3.94 -4.79 -0.89
N SER A 94 -3.99 -6.07 -1.27
CA SER A 94 -2.96 -7.04 -0.92
C SER A 94 -2.58 -7.92 -2.10
N ALA A 95 -1.28 -8.21 -2.22
CA ALA A 95 -0.74 -9.18 -3.16
C ALA A 95 0.25 -10.10 -2.45
N ARG A 96 0.13 -11.41 -2.66
CA ARG A 96 0.99 -12.43 -2.04
C ARG A 96 1.63 -13.31 -3.09
N GLY A 97 2.91 -13.59 -2.93
CA GLY A 97 3.70 -14.47 -3.79
C GLY A 97 4.20 -13.78 -5.06
N LYS A 98 5.30 -14.32 -5.60
CA LYS A 98 6.12 -13.69 -6.66
C LYS A 98 5.31 -13.09 -7.81
N GLY A 99 4.47 -13.89 -8.48
CA GLY A 99 3.75 -13.40 -9.67
C GLY A 99 2.79 -12.25 -9.40
N ARG A 100 2.06 -12.30 -8.28
CA ARG A 100 1.10 -11.24 -7.91
C ARG A 100 1.81 -10.00 -7.40
N VAL A 101 2.87 -10.15 -6.60
CA VAL A 101 3.64 -9.02 -6.08
C VAL A 101 4.36 -8.30 -7.20
N VAL A 102 5.02 -9.01 -8.12
CA VAL A 102 5.68 -8.39 -9.29
C VAL A 102 4.69 -7.59 -10.12
N ARG A 103 3.49 -8.13 -10.38
CA ARG A 103 2.44 -7.40 -11.12
C ARG A 103 1.99 -6.14 -10.37
N ALA A 104 1.77 -6.25 -9.07
CA ALA A 104 1.31 -5.13 -8.26
C ALA A 104 2.39 -4.04 -8.09
N LEU A 105 3.67 -4.42 -7.98
CA LEU A 105 4.79 -3.49 -7.97
C LEU A 105 4.93 -2.75 -9.30
N ALA A 106 4.82 -3.47 -10.43
CA ALA A 106 4.87 -2.85 -11.75
C ALA A 106 3.71 -1.85 -11.97
N TRP A 107 2.52 -2.17 -11.47
CA TRP A 107 1.40 -1.24 -11.47
C TRP A 107 1.64 -0.03 -10.55
N LEU A 108 2.16 -0.25 -9.33
CA LEU A 108 2.44 0.84 -8.39
C LEU A 108 3.55 1.78 -8.91
N GLU A 109 4.54 1.24 -9.61
CA GLU A 109 5.57 2.04 -10.29
C GLU A 109 4.95 2.94 -11.38
N ARG A 110 4.06 2.40 -12.23
CA ARG A 110 3.31 3.19 -13.21
C ARG A 110 2.44 4.25 -12.55
N LEU A 111 1.76 3.92 -11.45
CA LEU A 111 0.93 4.86 -10.70
C LEU A 111 1.76 6.03 -10.17
N GLN A 112 2.91 5.77 -9.56
CA GLN A 112 3.81 6.82 -9.05
C GLN A 112 4.43 7.68 -10.15
N ALA A 113 4.43 7.22 -11.40
CA ALA A 113 4.82 8.03 -12.56
C ALA A 113 3.65 8.88 -13.10
N ASP A 114 2.40 8.45 -12.89
CA ASP A 114 1.18 9.13 -13.39
C ASP A 114 0.63 10.17 -12.41
N VAL A 115 0.86 10.01 -11.10
CA VAL A 115 0.38 10.94 -10.06
C VAL A 115 1.51 11.49 -9.20
N GLU A 116 1.34 12.71 -8.68
CA GLU A 116 2.31 13.36 -7.80
C GLU A 116 2.47 12.63 -6.46
N ASP A 117 1.37 12.22 -5.84
CA ASP A 117 1.37 11.45 -4.60
C ASP A 117 0.23 10.41 -4.60
N PRO A 118 0.53 9.09 -4.62
CA PRO A 118 -0.50 8.07 -4.46
C PRO A 118 -1.30 8.19 -3.17
N ALA A 119 -0.73 8.77 -2.11
CA ALA A 119 -1.39 8.89 -0.81
C ALA A 119 -2.57 9.88 -0.80
N VAL A 120 -2.72 10.72 -1.84
CA VAL A 120 -3.89 11.62 -1.98
C VAL A 120 -5.06 10.99 -2.75
N LEU A 121 -4.89 9.79 -3.29
CA LEU A 121 -5.97 9.09 -3.99
C LEU A 121 -6.98 8.52 -2.99
N ALA A 122 -8.23 8.39 -3.44
CA ALA A 122 -9.31 7.85 -2.63
C ALA A 122 -9.06 6.35 -2.29
N PRO A 123 -9.36 5.88 -1.06
CA PRO A 123 -9.22 4.47 -0.69
C PRO A 123 -9.90 3.50 -1.67
N GLU A 124 -11.04 3.89 -2.23
CA GLU A 124 -11.84 3.13 -3.20
C GLU A 124 -11.07 2.84 -4.49
N TYR A 125 -10.17 3.74 -4.90
CA TYR A 125 -9.31 3.53 -6.07
C TYR A 125 -8.41 2.30 -5.87
N PHE A 126 -7.81 2.18 -4.68
CA PHE A 126 -6.95 1.05 -4.34
C PHE A 126 -7.74 -0.26 -4.18
N GLN A 127 -8.95 -0.19 -3.64
CA GLN A 127 -9.85 -1.34 -3.57
C GLN A 127 -10.26 -1.82 -4.98
N ALA A 128 -10.61 -0.90 -5.89
CA ALA A 128 -10.88 -1.23 -7.29
C ALA A 128 -9.66 -1.86 -7.97
N ALA A 129 -8.47 -1.29 -7.77
CA ALA A 129 -7.22 -1.84 -8.29
C ALA A 129 -6.92 -3.25 -7.74
N HIS A 130 -7.26 -3.53 -6.48
CA HIS A 130 -7.13 -4.86 -5.89
C HIS A 130 -7.97 -5.89 -6.66
N TYR A 131 -9.23 -5.56 -6.98
CA TYR A 131 -10.09 -6.44 -7.77
C TYR A 131 -9.55 -6.65 -9.19
N SER A 132 -9.08 -5.61 -9.88
CA SER A 132 -8.49 -5.75 -11.22
C SER A 132 -7.27 -6.68 -11.20
N LEU A 133 -6.30 -6.41 -10.33
CA LEU A 133 -5.07 -7.20 -10.24
C LEU A 133 -5.32 -8.66 -9.85
N LYS A 134 -6.27 -8.90 -8.94
CA LYS A 134 -6.66 -10.26 -8.52
C LYS A 134 -7.24 -11.07 -9.69
N ASN A 135 -7.94 -10.41 -10.61
CA ASN A 135 -8.51 -11.01 -11.81
C ASN A 135 -7.56 -10.96 -13.04
N GLY A 136 -6.32 -10.52 -12.86
CA GLY A 136 -5.33 -10.44 -13.94
C GLY A 136 -5.58 -9.30 -14.94
N LEU A 137 -6.48 -8.37 -14.61
CA LEU A 137 -6.77 -7.17 -15.38
C LEU A 137 -5.83 -6.03 -14.97
N GLU A 138 -5.70 -5.04 -15.85
CA GLU A 138 -4.98 -3.79 -15.54
C GLU A 138 -5.91 -2.87 -14.72
N PRO A 139 -5.45 -2.30 -13.58
CA PRO A 139 -6.21 -1.27 -12.90
C PRO A 139 -6.40 -0.03 -13.78
N ARG A 140 -7.48 0.68 -13.53
CA ARG A 140 -7.81 1.89 -14.26
C ARG A 140 -6.86 3.04 -13.90
N ALA A 141 -6.62 3.96 -14.84
CA ALA A 141 -5.86 5.16 -14.52
C ALA A 141 -6.65 6.09 -13.59
N PRO A 142 -6.01 6.79 -12.63
CA PRO A 142 -6.66 7.71 -11.69
C PRO A 142 -7.48 8.82 -12.35
N HIS A 143 -7.03 9.30 -13.50
CA HIS A 143 -7.62 10.43 -14.22
C HIS A 143 -8.65 10.03 -15.29
N GLU A 144 -8.80 8.73 -15.54
CA GLU A 144 -9.80 8.25 -16.50
C GLU A 144 -11.22 8.53 -15.94
N PRO A 145 -12.20 9.00 -16.73
CA PRO A 145 -13.56 9.23 -16.25
C PRO A 145 -14.31 7.92 -15.95
N TYR A 146 -15.18 7.93 -14.93
CA TYR A 146 -15.97 6.75 -14.57
C TYR A 146 -17.06 6.48 -15.62
N GLY A 147 -16.71 5.68 -16.63
CA GLY A 147 -17.59 5.30 -17.73
C GLY A 147 -17.93 6.47 -18.67
N PRO A 148 -18.67 6.21 -19.77
CA PRO A 148 -19.22 7.28 -20.56
C PRO A 148 -20.14 8.11 -19.66
N VAL A 149 -19.93 9.44 -19.62
CA VAL A 149 -21.01 10.35 -19.27
C VAL A 149 -22.14 9.97 -20.21
N LEU A 150 -23.20 9.36 -19.69
CA LEU A 150 -24.37 9.04 -20.49
C LEU A 150 -24.95 10.37 -21.00
N GLU A 151 -24.53 10.81 -22.19
CA GLU A 151 -25.26 11.78 -23.02
C GLU A 151 -26.56 11.12 -23.54
N TYR A 152 -27.32 10.47 -22.67
CA TYR A 152 -28.54 9.77 -23.02
C TYR A 152 -29.81 10.64 -22.84
N VAL A 153 -29.67 11.91 -22.46
CA VAL A 153 -30.83 12.81 -22.20
C VAL A 153 -30.76 14.13 -22.99
N ARG A 154 -30.08 14.18 -24.14
CA ARG A 154 -30.14 15.37 -25.01
C ARG A 154 -30.67 15.19 -26.44
N ASN A 155 -30.97 13.97 -26.87
CA ASN A 155 -31.48 13.70 -28.23
C ASN A 155 -32.82 12.94 -28.26
N LYS A 156 -33.79 13.34 -27.42
CA LYS A 156 -35.22 13.00 -27.58
C LYS A 156 -36.16 14.15 -27.20
N ALA A 157 -35.77 15.38 -27.53
CA ALA A 157 -36.66 16.53 -27.52
C ALA A 157 -36.36 17.39 -28.76
N THR A 158 -36.69 16.85 -29.94
CA THR A 158 -36.92 17.61 -31.17
C THR A 158 -37.96 16.86 -31.96
#